data_AF-R0F8B9-F1
#
_entry.id   AF-R0F8B9-F1
#
_cell.length_a   1.000
_cell.length_b   1.000
_cell.length_c   1.000
_cell.angle_alpha   90.00
_cell.angle_beta   90.00
_cell.angle_gamma   90.00
#
_symmetry.space_group_name_H-M   'P 1'
#
loop_
_entity.id
_entity.type
_entity.pdbx_description
1 polymer ?
#
loop_
_entity_poly.entity_id
_entity_poly.type
_entity_poly.pdbx_seq_one_letter_code
_entity_poly.pdbx_strand_id
1 'polypeptide(L)'
;MEEEVGREEVEIDKDLQRKIEKTVKKILKKSNLYKMTEIKARDEASVELDLDLSQDPYKVIVKEVVESFLEETIKVVGKKIAMLPEKIESSI
;
A
#
# COMPACT_ATOMS: atom_id res chain seq x y z
N MET A 1 27.77 11.25 21.92
CA MET A 1 28.19 10.31 20.88
C MET A 1 26.89 9.72 20.36
N GLU A 2 26.36 10.28 19.28
CA GLU A 2 25.17 9.76 18.62
C GLU A 2 25.61 8.47 17.93
N GLU A 3 25.19 7.32 18.45
CA GLU A 3 25.39 6.06 17.76
C GLU A 3 24.50 6.07 16.52
N GLU A 4 25.11 6.39 15.38
CA GLU A 4 24.58 5.98 14.09
C GLU A 4 24.64 4.45 14.06
N VAL A 5 23.57 3.81 14.55
CA VAL A 5 23.36 2.38 14.40
C VAL A 5 23.27 2.11 12.91
N GLY A 6 24.37 1.59 12.36
CA GLY A 6 24.48 1.19 10.97
C GLY A 6 23.28 0.32 10.61
N ARG A 7 22.61 0.68 9.52
CA ARG A 7 21.54 -0.13 8.94
C ARG A 7 22.17 -1.45 8.52
N GLU A 8 22.08 -2.44 9.38
CA GLU A 8 22.36 -3.82 9.01
C GLU A 8 21.37 -4.14 7.89
N GLU A 9 21.87 -4.39 6.68
CA GLU A 9 21.04 -4.83 5.55
C GLU A 9 20.50 -6.21 5.92
N VAL A 10 19.38 -6.24 6.64
CA VAL A 10 18.66 -7.48 6.95
C VAL A 10 18.10 -7.98 5.62
N GLU A 11 18.78 -8.96 5.02
CA GLU A 11 18.35 -9.60 3.79
C GLU A 11 17.01 -10.31 4.06
N ILE A 12 15.90 -9.71 3.61
CA ILE A 12 14.58 -10.30 3.74
C ILE A 12 14.44 -11.40 2.69
N ASP A 13 13.96 -12.55 3.11
CA ASP A 13 13.57 -13.62 2.20
C ASP A 13 12.56 -13.12 1.14
N LYS A 14 12.84 -13.37 -0.13
CA LYS A 14 12.01 -12.88 -1.25
C LYS A 14 10.59 -13.43 -1.21
N ASP A 15 10.38 -14.63 -0.69
CA ASP A 15 9.04 -15.20 -0.57
C ASP A 15 8.27 -14.56 0.58
N LEU A 16 8.95 -14.22 1.69
CA LEU A 16 8.37 -13.42 2.76
C LEU A 16 7.97 -12.02 2.27
N GLN A 17 8.86 -11.32 1.56
CA GLN A 17 8.55 -10.02 0.97
C GLN A 17 7.30 -10.11 0.08
N ARG A 18 7.24 -11.09 -0.83
CA ARG A 18 6.07 -11.30 -1.71
C ARG A 18 4.79 -11.59 -0.92
N LYS A 19 4.86 -12.31 0.19
CA LYS A 19 3.69 -12.58 1.06
C LYS A 19 3.18 -11.30 1.70
N ILE A 20 4.08 -10.45 2.21
CA ILE A 20 3.74 -9.14 2.76
C ILE A 20 3.04 -8.30 1.69
N GLU A 21 3.67 -8.14 0.52
CA GLU A 21 3.10 -7.34 -0.58
C GLU A 21 1.71 -7.81 -1.01
N LYS A 22 1.52 -9.13 -1.18
CA LYS A 22 0.23 -9.70 -1.57
C LYS A 22 -0.85 -9.46 -0.53
N THR A 23 -0.52 -9.62 0.75
CA THR A 23 -1.46 -9.47 1.85
C THR A 23 -1.89 -8.01 2.00
N VAL A 24 -0.93 -7.07 2.01
CA VAL A 24 -1.22 -5.63 2.06
C VAL A 24 -2.09 -5.20 0.87
N LYS A 25 -1.74 -5.61 -0.36
CA LYS A 25 -2.56 -5.30 -1.56
C LYS A 25 -3.97 -5.88 -1.46
N LYS A 26 -4.14 -7.07 -0.90
CA LYS A 26 -5.46 -7.71 -0.71
C LYS A 26 -6.32 -6.92 0.28
N ILE A 27 -5.75 -6.47 1.39
CA ILE A 27 -6.42 -5.63 2.39
C ILE A 27 -6.85 -4.31 1.75
N LEU A 28 -5.93 -3.60 1.10
CA LEU A 28 -6.21 -2.32 0.44
C LEU A 28 -7.35 -2.42 -0.57
N LYS A 29 -7.35 -3.46 -1.43
CA LYS A 29 -8.41 -3.72 -2.43
C LYS A 29 -9.80 -3.95 -1.84
N LYS A 30 -9.88 -4.50 -0.63
CA LYS A 30 -11.16 -4.77 0.05
C LYS A 30 -11.60 -3.61 0.95
N SER A 31 -10.70 -2.69 1.24
CA SER A 31 -10.91 -1.61 2.17
C SER A 31 -11.60 -0.40 1.56
N ASN A 32 -12.19 0.43 2.42
CA ASN A 32 -12.55 1.80 2.05
C ASN A 32 -11.31 2.70 2.15
N LEU A 33 -10.74 3.09 1.00
CA LEU A 33 -9.53 3.90 0.94
C LEU A 33 -9.66 5.29 1.58
N TYR A 34 -10.88 5.82 1.77
CA TYR A 34 -11.09 7.07 2.53
C TYR A 34 -10.87 6.92 4.04
N LYS A 35 -10.93 5.69 4.57
CA LYS A 35 -10.78 5.38 5.99
C LYS A 35 -9.51 4.57 6.31
N MET A 36 -8.85 4.06 5.27
CA MET A 36 -7.65 3.24 5.38
C MET A 36 -6.40 4.12 5.45
N THR A 37 -5.42 3.70 6.24
CA THR A 37 -4.11 4.34 6.37
C THR A 37 -3.03 3.26 6.30
N GLU A 38 -1.77 3.65 6.05
CA GLU A 38 -0.64 2.72 6.09
C GLU A 38 -0.60 1.94 7.40
N ILE A 39 -0.76 2.62 8.54
CA ILE A 39 -0.76 1.99 9.88
C ILE A 39 -1.84 0.92 9.98
N LYS A 40 -3.09 1.22 9.56
CA LYS A 40 -4.18 0.23 9.62
C LYS A 40 -3.94 -0.96 8.69
N ALA A 41 -3.44 -0.70 7.48
CA ALA A 41 -3.12 -1.76 6.53
C ALA A 41 -1.98 -2.65 7.06
N ARG A 42 -0.98 -2.05 7.71
CA ARG A 42 0.12 -2.75 8.38
C ARG A 42 -0.38 -3.59 9.53
N ASP A 43 -1.19 -3.03 10.41
CA ASP A 43 -1.73 -3.73 11.59
C ASP A 43 -2.59 -4.93 11.17
N GLU A 44 -3.47 -4.75 10.18
CA GLU A 44 -4.30 -5.85 9.66
C GLU A 44 -3.47 -6.92 8.94
N ALA A 45 -2.44 -6.52 8.19
CA ALA A 45 -1.53 -7.47 7.55
C ALA A 45 -0.67 -8.23 8.57
N SER A 46 -0.26 -7.60 9.66
CA SER A 46 0.46 -8.25 10.76
C SER A 46 -0.38 -9.36 11.39
N VAL A 47 -1.68 -9.09 11.59
CA VAL A 47 -2.63 -10.10 12.11
C VAL A 47 -2.85 -11.23 11.11
N GLU A 48 -3.01 -10.93 9.81
CA GLU A 48 -3.23 -11.97 8.79
C GLU A 48 -2.00 -12.87 8.57
N LEU A 49 -0.79 -12.33 8.77
CA LEU A 49 0.48 -13.05 8.59
C LEU A 49 1.05 -13.67 9.87
N ASP A 50 0.48 -13.37 11.04
CA ASP A 50 1.05 -13.71 12.35
C ASP A 50 2.52 -13.24 12.47
N LEU A 51 2.78 -12.00 12.03
CA LEU A 51 4.10 -11.40 11.95
C LEU A 51 4.04 -9.90 12.28
N ASP A 52 4.89 -9.41 13.18
CA ASP A 52 4.95 -7.97 13.46
C ASP A 52 5.62 -7.20 12.33
N LEU A 53 4.81 -6.50 11.53
CA LEU A 53 5.29 -5.65 10.44
C LEU A 53 5.69 -4.24 10.89
N SER A 54 5.56 -3.88 12.17
CA SER A 54 5.82 -2.53 12.69
C SER A 54 7.30 -2.14 12.69
N GLN A 55 8.19 -3.13 12.59
CA GLN A 55 9.64 -2.95 12.62
C GLN A 55 10.23 -2.91 11.21
N ASP A 56 11.38 -2.24 11.09
CA ASP A 56 12.20 -2.38 9.90
C ASP A 56 12.75 -3.81 9.82
N PRO A 57 12.91 -4.37 8.61
CA PRO A 57 12.67 -3.72 7.32
C PRO A 57 11.22 -3.89 6.77
N TYR A 58 10.34 -4.60 7.47
CA TYR A 58 8.97 -4.87 7.00
C TYR A 58 8.11 -3.62 6.86
N LYS A 59 8.26 -2.68 7.77
CA LYS A 59 7.57 -1.39 7.72
C LYS A 59 7.84 -0.64 6.42
N VAL A 60 9.08 -0.68 5.93
CA VAL A 60 9.46 -0.05 4.65
C VAL A 60 8.71 -0.71 3.49
N ILE A 61 8.68 -2.05 3.44
CA ILE A 61 7.93 -2.78 2.40
C ILE A 61 6.45 -2.38 2.42
N VAL A 62 5.82 -2.36 3.59
CA VAL A 62 4.38 -2.02 3.69
C VAL A 62 4.13 -0.61 3.19
N LYS A 63 4.98 0.35 3.56
CA LYS A 63 4.90 1.73 3.08
C LYS A 63 4.99 1.80 1.54
N GLU A 64 6.00 1.19 0.94
CA GLU A 64 6.21 1.20 -0.52
C GLU A 64 5.02 0.58 -1.27
N VAL A 65 4.45 -0.50 -0.73
CA VAL A 65 3.28 -1.17 -1.31
C VAL A 65 2.04 -0.27 -1.26
N VAL A 66 1.80 0.40 -0.13
CA VAL A 66 0.66 1.32 0.04
C VAL A 66 0.79 2.50 -0.91
N GLU A 67 1.97 3.14 -0.96
CA GLU A 67 2.24 4.28 -1.85
C GLU A 67 2.03 3.89 -3.33
N SER A 68 2.64 2.78 -3.77
CA SER A 68 2.49 2.26 -5.13
C SER A 68 1.02 1.98 -5.48
N PHE A 69 0.26 1.39 -4.54
CA PHE A 69 -1.15 1.08 -4.74
C PHE A 69 -2.01 2.34 -4.90
N LEU A 70 -1.74 3.38 -4.10
CA LEU A 70 -2.46 4.65 -4.19
C LEU A 70 -2.16 5.37 -5.52
N GLU A 71 -0.89 5.39 -5.95
CA GLU A 71 -0.52 5.95 -7.24
C GLU A 71 -1.23 5.25 -8.41
N GLU A 72 -1.24 3.91 -8.41
CA GLU A 72 -1.94 3.13 -9.44
C GLU A 72 -3.44 3.44 -9.43
N THR A 73 -4.04 3.51 -8.25
CA THR A 73 -5.47 3.83 -8.08
C THR A 73 -5.79 5.22 -8.63
N ILE A 74 -4.97 6.23 -8.32
CA ILE A 74 -5.15 7.60 -8.84
C ILE A 74 -5.01 7.63 -10.36
N LYS A 75 -4.02 6.94 -10.93
CA LYS A 75 -3.85 6.84 -12.39
C LYS A 75 -5.06 6.19 -13.07
N VAL A 76 -5.61 5.12 -12.49
CA VAL A 76 -6.79 4.43 -13.02
C VAL A 76 -8.03 5.31 -12.92
N VAL A 77 -8.26 5.96 -11.78
CA VAL A 77 -9.40 6.88 -11.59
C VAL A 77 -9.29 8.08 -12.53
N GLY A 78 -8.11 8.69 -12.66
CA GLY A 78 -7.87 9.80 -13.58
C GLY A 78 -8.14 9.44 -15.03
N LYS A 79 -7.67 8.27 -15.49
CA LYS A 79 -8.00 7.76 -16.83
C LYS A 79 -9.50 7.55 -17.01
N LYS A 80 -10.17 6.97 -16.01
CA LYS A 80 -11.62 6.72 -16.08
C LYS A 80 -12.40 8.03 -16.20
N ILE A 81 -12.03 9.05 -15.43
CA ILE A 81 -12.64 10.39 -15.51
C ILE A 81 -12.43 11.01 -16.89
N ALA A 82 -11.21 10.94 -17.44
CA ALA A 82 -10.91 11.46 -18.78
C ALA A 82 -11.68 10.73 -19.91
N MET A 83 -12.12 9.50 -19.68
CA MET A 83 -12.93 8.71 -20.62
C MET A 83 -14.45 8.87 -20.42
N LEU A 84 -14.90 9.61 -19.40
CA LEU A 84 -16.32 9.90 -19.24
C LEU A 84 -16.75 10.89 -20.33
N PRO A 85 -17.78 10.60 -21.13
CA PRO A 85 -18.31 11.57 -22.07
C PRO A 85 -18.78 12.79 -21.27
N GLU A 86 -18.30 13.98 -21.64
CA GLU A 86 -18.93 15.22 -21.20
C GLU A 86 -20.40 15.08 -21.60
N LYS A 87 -21.31 15.06 -20.61
CA LYS A 87 -22.74 15.18 -20.91
C LYS A 87 -22.86 16.52 -21.63
N ILE A 88 -22.97 16.46 -22.95
CA ILE A 88 -23.34 17.60 -23.77
C ILE A 88 -24.70 18.02 -23.21
N GLU A 89 -24.72 19.16 -22.52
CA GLU A 89 -25.94 19.92 -22.31
C GLU A 89 -26.42 20.37 -23.69
N SER A 90 -27.00 19.43 -24.43
CA SER A 90 -27.75 19.63 -25.65
C SER A 90 -28.83 18.58 -25.62
N SER A 91 -29.89 18.88 -24.90
CA SER A 91 -31.24 18.57 -25.34
C SER A 91 -32.22 19.33 -24.47
N ILE A 92 -32.72 20.41 -25.10
CA ILE A 92 -34.02 21.07 -24.92
C ILE A 92 -34.05 22.19 -23.88
#